data_AF-A0A178EJ10-F1
#
_entry.id   AF-A0A178EJ10-F1
#
_cell.length_a   1.000
_cell.length_b   1.000
_cell.length_c   1.000
_cell.angle_alpha   90.00
_cell.angle_beta   90.00
_cell.angle_gamma   90.00
#
_symmetry.space_group_name_H-M   'P 1'
#
loop_
_entity.id
_entity.type
_entity.pdbx_description
1 polymer ?
#
loop_
_entity_poly.entity_id
_entity_poly.type
_entity_poly.pdbx_seq_one_letter_code
_entity_poly.pdbx_strand_id
1 'polypeptide(L)'
;MPAVSTGGRGSEKDIESSPVIQGSRNCGSSDHNQSLDSWSGTSMLIHTPESMHLHQPPLERPSFFLTQRPEHLSIEGHLKLYANGAYDFPKPEVRRELLQHFQRFVYWRLPVIAFRKLAEFMKEDLISTNSRSILVLQAMMYAALPHVPMDTTNAMGYQCRHDAMRAFHDRAKSLYEAHYELNPITNIQALLLLAYGSRDGSLGESHWIANAVALCYKTRLHEYPKMQKLISFSGSAQRSWRRVWWSCYVSEVFTASKENRSPCITEGAWDVPMLSVDDFEADGQWDTGEYGHGRQLAEIFLDTARLCTRIGSLRCPECQCRKKAQEALIHQWTCAEDDLTRYIHRLNNVHLDWEVALNLW
;
A
#
# COMPACT_ATOMS: atom_id res chain seq x y z
N MET A 1 -31.96 -48.77 41.11
CA MET A 1 -32.66 -48.10 42.23
C MET A 1 -31.72 -48.07 43.44
N PRO A 2 -31.87 -47.08 44.35
CA PRO A 2 -31.64 -45.62 44.24
C PRO A 2 -30.19 -45.30 44.68
N ALA A 3 -29.70 -44.14 45.16
CA ALA A 3 -30.12 -42.72 45.29
C ALA A 3 -28.89 -41.86 44.89
N VAL A 4 -28.89 -40.58 44.48
CA VAL A 4 -29.74 -39.37 44.64
C VAL A 4 -29.40 -38.48 45.85
N SER A 5 -28.66 -37.39 45.54
CA SER A 5 -28.56 -36.03 46.15
C SER A 5 -28.14 -35.91 47.64
N THR A 6 -27.67 -34.77 48.17
CA THR A 6 -27.41 -33.36 47.75
C THR A 6 -25.98 -32.98 48.20
N GLY A 7 -25.26 -31.93 47.78
CA GLY A 7 -25.56 -30.63 47.17
C GLY A 7 -24.78 -29.53 47.94
N GLY A 8 -23.90 -28.77 47.30
CA GLY A 8 -23.07 -27.74 47.93
C GLY A 8 -22.40 -26.82 46.92
N ARG A 9 -22.56 -25.49 47.08
CA ARG A 9 -22.15 -24.48 46.09
C ARG A 9 -20.74 -23.92 46.36
N GLY A 10 -20.01 -23.66 45.27
CA GLY A 10 -19.52 -22.30 45.00
C GLY A 10 -18.09 -21.93 45.39
N SER A 11 -17.22 -21.90 44.37
CA SER A 11 -16.25 -20.82 44.16
C SER A 11 -15.78 -20.90 42.71
N GLU A 12 -16.13 -19.90 41.90
CA GLU A 12 -15.81 -19.83 40.47
C GLU A 12 -14.80 -18.70 40.25
N LYS A 13 -13.94 -18.86 39.22
CA LYS A 13 -13.02 -17.86 38.62
C LYS A 13 -11.69 -17.60 39.35
N ASP A 14 -10.66 -18.22 38.81
CA ASP A 14 -9.45 -17.49 38.39
C ASP A 14 -9.23 -17.81 36.90
N ILE A 15 -9.35 -16.80 36.04
CA ILE A 15 -8.97 -16.87 34.62
C ILE A 15 -7.81 -15.90 34.46
N GLU A 16 -6.62 -16.42 34.17
CA GLU A 16 -5.44 -15.59 33.90
C GLU A 16 -5.71 -14.68 32.69
N SER A 17 -5.54 -13.39 32.91
CA SER A 17 -5.82 -12.33 31.94
C SER A 17 -4.68 -12.19 30.92
N SER A 18 -5.01 -12.34 29.64
CA SER A 18 -4.14 -11.95 28.51
C SER A 18 -3.66 -10.50 28.62
N PRO A 19 -2.45 -10.17 28.13
CA PRO A 19 -1.89 -8.84 28.25
C PRO A 19 -2.67 -7.83 27.38
N VAL A 20 -3.23 -6.81 28.03
CA VAL A 20 -3.83 -5.65 27.37
C VAL A 20 -2.73 -4.84 26.68
N ILE A 21 -2.86 -4.59 25.38
CA ILE A 21 -2.00 -3.64 24.65
C ILE A 21 -2.40 -2.20 25.05
N GLN A 22 -1.89 -1.75 26.20
CA GLN A 22 -1.92 -0.34 26.61
C GLN A 22 -0.61 0.33 26.19
N GLY A 23 -0.67 1.15 25.14
CA GLY A 23 0.54 1.79 24.60
C GLY A 23 0.34 2.89 23.57
N SER A 24 -0.88 3.36 23.31
CA SER A 24 -1.07 4.56 22.49
C SER A 24 -0.64 5.79 23.29
N ARG A 25 0.57 6.29 23.06
CA ARG A 25 0.96 7.61 23.52
C ARG A 25 0.20 8.64 22.70
N ASN A 26 -0.60 9.48 23.36
CA ASN A 26 -1.33 10.57 22.70
C ASN A 26 -0.37 11.47 21.90
N CYS A 27 -0.41 11.38 20.59
CA CYS A 27 -0.02 12.48 19.70
C CYS A 27 -1.11 13.55 19.83
N GLY A 28 -0.82 14.66 20.52
CA GLY A 28 -1.81 15.71 20.75
C GLY A 28 -2.27 16.37 19.45
N SER A 29 -3.53 16.16 19.09
CA SER A 29 -4.22 16.95 18.06
C SER A 29 -4.58 18.32 18.65
N SER A 30 -3.79 19.34 18.31
CA SER A 30 -4.10 20.74 18.65
C SER A 30 -5.16 21.29 17.70
N ASP A 31 -6.44 21.13 18.07
CA ASP A 31 -7.57 21.72 17.35
C ASP A 31 -7.59 23.25 17.49
N HIS A 32 -7.06 23.96 16.49
CA HIS A 32 -7.25 25.41 16.39
C HIS A 32 -8.58 25.74 15.72
N ASN A 33 -9.65 25.71 16.51
CA ASN A 33 -10.86 26.46 16.19
C ASN A 33 -10.66 27.92 16.66
N GLN A 34 -10.44 28.86 15.73
CA GLN A 34 -10.44 30.28 16.03
C GLN A 34 -11.44 31.03 15.15
N SER A 35 -12.49 31.51 15.82
CA SER A 35 -13.35 32.58 15.34
C SER A 35 -12.51 33.79 14.93
N LEU A 36 -12.94 34.50 13.90
CA LEU A 36 -12.57 35.91 13.76
C LEU A 36 -13.06 36.64 15.02
N ASP A 37 -12.22 37.51 15.60
CA ASP A 37 -12.64 38.85 16.03
C ASP A 37 -11.45 39.72 16.52
N SER A 38 -11.51 41.01 16.17
CA SER A 38 -10.74 42.15 16.72
C SER A 38 -9.20 42.06 16.78
N TRP A 39 -8.53 42.84 15.93
CA TRP A 39 -7.16 43.30 16.14
C TRP A 39 -7.15 44.71 16.76
N SER A 40 -6.66 44.84 17.99
CA SER A 40 -6.15 46.10 18.54
C SER A 40 -4.82 45.82 19.24
N GLY A 41 -3.79 46.58 18.89
CA GLY A 41 -2.41 46.16 19.11
C GLY A 41 -1.85 46.51 20.49
N THR A 42 -0.80 45.79 20.89
CA THR A 42 0.30 46.32 21.71
C THR A 42 1.57 45.57 21.34
N SER A 43 2.65 46.30 21.10
CA SER A 43 3.97 45.75 20.75
C SER A 43 4.78 45.50 22.02
N MET A 44 5.35 44.31 22.19
CA MET A 44 6.69 44.19 22.80
C MET A 44 7.38 42.83 22.60
N LEU A 45 8.71 42.94 22.39
CA LEU A 45 9.77 41.94 22.59
C LEU A 45 9.79 40.70 21.67
N ILE A 46 10.78 40.71 20.78
CA ILE A 46 11.28 39.56 20.03
C ILE A 46 11.98 38.61 21.01
N HIS A 47 11.33 37.51 21.37
CA HIS A 47 12.04 36.35 21.90
C HIS A 47 12.57 35.52 20.73
N THR A 48 13.89 35.51 20.56
CA THR A 48 14.57 34.52 19.71
C THR A 48 14.51 33.14 20.38
N PRO A 49 13.92 32.11 19.76
CA PRO A 49 13.95 30.76 20.31
C PRO A 49 15.30 30.11 20.02
N GLU A 50 16.22 30.24 20.97
CA GLU A 50 17.42 29.42 21.03
C GLU A 50 17.03 27.99 21.48
N SER A 51 17.63 26.96 20.87
CA SER A 51 17.46 25.53 21.19
C SER A 51 16.11 24.85 20.87
N MET A 52 15.93 24.48 19.60
CA MET A 52 15.46 23.12 19.28
C MET A 52 16.45 22.47 18.32
N HIS A 53 17.45 21.78 18.87
CA HIS A 53 18.15 20.76 18.10
C HIS A 53 17.18 19.60 17.89
N LEU A 54 16.38 19.65 16.81
CA LEU A 54 15.88 18.42 16.22
C LEU A 54 17.13 17.60 15.85
N HIS A 55 17.41 16.55 16.62
CA HIS A 55 18.27 15.48 16.15
C HIS A 55 17.72 15.03 14.81
N GLN A 56 18.47 15.28 13.73
CA GLN A 56 18.09 14.78 12.43
C GLN A 56 17.92 13.26 12.56
N PRO A 57 16.82 12.68 12.06
CA PRO A 57 16.64 11.24 12.11
C PRO A 57 17.85 10.56 11.47
N PRO A 58 18.33 9.41 11.98
CA PRO A 58 19.55 8.71 11.53
C PRO A 58 19.32 8.04 10.17
N LEU A 59 19.08 8.88 9.17
CA LEU A 59 18.84 8.55 7.78
C LEU A 59 20.10 8.86 6.98
N GLU A 60 20.40 7.99 6.04
CA GLU A 60 21.49 8.12 5.10
C GLU A 60 21.00 8.82 3.84
N ARG A 61 21.91 9.54 3.19
CA ARG A 61 21.70 10.15 1.86
C ARG A 61 22.66 9.48 0.89
N PRO A 62 22.29 8.37 0.23
CA PRO A 62 23.18 7.66 -0.68
C PRO A 62 23.66 8.60 -1.79
N SER A 63 24.98 8.84 -1.83
CA SER A 63 25.61 9.85 -2.69
C SER A 63 25.27 9.67 -4.18
N PHE A 64 25.03 8.44 -4.62
CA PHE A 64 24.55 8.11 -5.97
C PHE A 64 23.28 8.88 -6.36
N PHE A 65 22.29 9.00 -5.48
CA PHE A 65 21.04 9.72 -5.78
C PHE A 65 21.20 11.24 -5.73
N LEU A 66 22.26 11.73 -5.08
CA LEU A 66 22.63 13.16 -5.09
C LEU A 66 23.41 13.54 -6.35
N THR A 67 24.15 12.61 -6.95
CA THR A 67 24.93 12.85 -8.17
C THR A 67 24.13 12.63 -9.45
N GLN A 68 23.00 11.91 -9.40
CA GLN A 68 22.16 11.61 -10.57
C GLN A 68 20.84 12.40 -10.57
N ARG A 69 20.92 13.72 -10.80
CA ARG A 69 19.76 14.53 -11.22
C ARG A 69 19.29 14.05 -12.60
N PRO A 70 18.03 13.62 -12.79
CA PRO A 70 17.48 13.33 -14.12
C PRO A 70 17.56 14.56 -15.04
N GLU A 71 17.93 14.37 -16.31
CA GLU A 71 18.17 15.48 -17.23
C GLU A 71 16.98 16.44 -17.35
N HIS A 72 15.76 15.88 -17.38
CA HIS A 72 14.48 16.60 -17.49
C HIS A 72 14.08 17.37 -16.22
N LEU A 73 14.67 17.06 -15.06
CA LEU A 73 14.35 17.70 -13.80
C LEU A 73 15.17 18.98 -13.63
N SER A 74 14.52 20.12 -13.41
CA SER A 74 15.24 21.39 -13.18
C SER A 74 16.13 21.35 -11.94
N ILE A 75 17.19 22.17 -11.91
CA ILE A 75 18.08 22.28 -10.75
C ILE A 75 17.29 22.70 -9.50
N GLU A 76 16.35 23.64 -9.63
CA GLU A 76 15.46 24.06 -8.55
C GLU A 76 14.56 22.92 -8.06
N GLY A 77 14.01 22.11 -8.98
CA GLY A 77 13.22 20.92 -8.62
C GLY A 77 14.04 19.90 -7.83
N HIS A 78 15.28 19.64 -8.26
CA HIS A 78 16.20 18.75 -7.56
C HIS A 78 16.59 19.28 -6.17
N LEU A 79 16.83 20.58 -6.03
CA LEU A 79 17.09 21.21 -4.73
C LEU A 79 15.87 21.15 -3.79
N LYS A 80 14.64 21.31 -4.31
CA LYS A 80 13.41 21.12 -3.53
C LYS A 80 13.25 19.68 -3.04
N LEU A 81 13.52 18.69 -3.90
CA LEU A 81 13.53 17.28 -3.48
C LEU A 81 14.58 17.00 -2.39
N TYR A 82 15.76 17.60 -2.49
CA TYR A 82 16.80 17.50 -1.46
C TYR A 82 16.36 18.14 -0.13
N ALA A 83 15.75 19.34 -0.18
CA ALA A 83 15.23 20.02 1.01
C ALA A 83 14.08 19.24 1.69
N ASN A 84 13.22 18.61 0.90
CA ASN A 84 12.13 17.74 1.38
C ASN A 84 12.61 16.36 1.87
N GLY A 85 13.92 16.08 1.81
CA GLY A 85 14.50 14.81 2.23
C GLY A 85 14.09 13.62 1.36
N ALA A 86 13.75 13.84 0.08
CA ALA A 86 13.33 12.78 -0.85
C ALA A 86 14.41 11.69 -1.08
N TYR A 87 15.67 12.04 -0.81
CA TYR A 87 16.83 11.17 -0.89
C TYR A 87 17.26 10.60 0.47
N ASP A 88 16.46 10.79 1.52
CA ASP A 88 16.75 10.31 2.87
C ASP A 88 16.18 8.90 3.02
N PHE A 89 17.05 7.95 3.36
CA PHE A 89 16.72 6.54 3.54
C PHE A 89 17.16 6.04 4.92
N PRO A 90 16.43 5.11 5.54
CA PRO A 90 16.94 4.38 6.70
C PRO A 90 18.22 3.62 6.35
N LYS A 91 19.02 3.35 7.39
CA LYS A 91 20.16 2.42 7.31
C LYS A 91 19.76 1.10 6.64
N PRO A 92 20.69 0.38 5.97
CA PRO A 92 20.38 -0.81 5.20
C PRO A 92 19.56 -1.88 5.93
N GLU A 93 19.80 -2.07 7.23
CA GLU A 93 19.13 -3.05 8.08
C GLU A 93 17.65 -2.67 8.29
N VAL A 94 17.41 -1.42 8.67
CA VAL A 94 16.06 -0.86 8.91
C VAL A 94 15.27 -0.75 7.60
N ARG A 95 15.94 -0.42 6.48
CA ARG A 95 15.35 -0.45 5.14
C ARG A 95 14.93 -1.87 4.74
N ARG A 96 15.77 -2.87 5.02
CA ARG A 96 15.45 -4.28 4.77
C ARG A 96 14.23 -4.72 5.58
N GLU A 97 14.19 -4.37 6.86
CA GLU A 97 13.06 -4.68 7.76
C GLU A 97 11.74 -4.06 7.28
N LEU A 98 11.74 -2.79 6.86
CA LEU A 98 10.57 -2.14 6.22
C LEU A 98 10.09 -2.91 4.99
N LEU A 99 11.03 -3.35 4.12
CA LEU A 99 10.69 -4.04 2.88
C LEU A 99 10.25 -5.50 3.12
N GLN A 100 10.70 -6.15 4.20
CA GLN A 100 10.15 -7.42 4.67
C GLN A 100 8.70 -7.24 5.15
N HIS A 101 8.39 -6.19 5.90
CA HIS A 101 7.02 -5.87 6.31
C HIS A 101 6.14 -5.48 5.11
N PHE A 102 6.68 -4.76 4.11
CA PHE A 102 6.01 -4.55 2.82
C PHE A 102 5.65 -5.89 2.16
N GLN A 103 6.62 -6.80 2.05
CA GLN A 103 6.41 -8.11 1.44
C GLN A 103 5.32 -8.91 2.17
N ARG A 104 5.36 -8.92 3.51
CA ARG A 104 4.40 -9.68 4.33
C ARG A 104 3.01 -9.08 4.27
N PHE A 105 2.85 -7.81 4.63
CA PHE A 105 1.54 -7.23 4.95
C PHE A 105 0.89 -6.44 3.80
N VAL A 106 1.65 -6.02 2.79
CA VAL A 106 1.17 -5.18 1.68
C VAL A 106 1.08 -5.96 0.36
N TYR A 107 2.07 -6.81 0.08
CA TYR A 107 2.25 -7.41 -1.25
C TYR A 107 1.03 -8.24 -1.72
N TRP A 108 0.40 -9.02 -0.84
CA TRP A 108 -0.76 -9.84 -1.19
C TRP A 108 -1.98 -9.04 -1.69
N ARG A 109 -2.13 -7.78 -1.25
CA ARG A 109 -3.18 -6.85 -1.71
C ARG A 109 -2.69 -6.00 -2.89
N LEU A 110 -1.40 -5.70 -2.95
CA LEU A 110 -0.83 -4.74 -3.90
C LEU A 110 0.52 -5.21 -4.50
N PRO A 111 0.52 -6.26 -5.34
CA PRO A 111 1.74 -6.85 -5.91
C PRO A 111 2.25 -6.07 -7.13
N VAL A 112 2.31 -4.75 -7.02
CA VAL A 112 2.64 -3.83 -8.12
C VAL A 112 4.11 -3.94 -8.56
N ILE A 113 5.00 -4.46 -7.69
CA ILE A 113 6.44 -4.61 -7.93
C ILE A 113 6.80 -6.08 -8.15
N ALA A 114 7.78 -6.37 -9.03
CA ALA A 114 8.36 -7.71 -9.19
C ALA A 114 9.12 -8.14 -7.91
N PHE A 115 9.00 -9.38 -7.45
CA PHE A 115 9.77 -9.87 -6.29
C PHE A 115 11.28 -9.69 -6.46
N ARG A 116 11.80 -9.95 -7.66
CA ARG A 116 13.21 -9.67 -7.97
C ARG A 116 13.60 -8.21 -7.71
N LYS A 117 12.76 -7.25 -8.09
CA LYS A 117 13.00 -5.81 -7.83
C LYS A 117 12.91 -5.48 -6.35
N LEU A 118 11.94 -6.06 -5.63
CA LEU A 118 11.82 -5.96 -4.17
C LEU A 118 13.09 -6.50 -3.48
N ALA A 119 13.59 -7.67 -3.88
CA ALA A 119 14.87 -8.22 -3.40
C ALA A 119 16.07 -7.32 -3.77
N GLU A 120 16.08 -6.71 -4.96
CA GLU A 120 17.10 -5.73 -5.36
C GLU A 120 17.08 -4.45 -4.51
N PHE A 121 15.95 -4.05 -3.92
CA PHE A 121 15.84 -2.94 -2.96
C PHE A 121 16.28 -3.32 -1.53
N MET A 122 16.17 -4.60 -1.15
CA MET A 122 16.58 -5.14 0.15
C MET A 122 18.10 -5.38 0.30
N LYS A 123 18.87 -5.29 -0.79
CA LYS A 123 20.34 -5.35 -0.75
C LYS A 123 20.92 -4.12 -0.06
N GLU A 124 22.08 -4.26 0.58
CA GLU A 124 22.78 -3.16 1.26
C GLU A 124 23.15 -2.03 0.29
N ASP A 125 23.84 -2.36 -0.81
CA ASP A 125 24.28 -1.40 -1.82
C ASP A 125 23.15 -0.97 -2.78
N LEU A 126 22.46 0.12 -2.44
CA LEU A 126 21.58 0.83 -3.38
C LEU A 126 22.34 1.38 -4.61
N ILE A 127 23.66 1.60 -4.47
CA ILE A 127 24.58 2.15 -5.49
C ILE A 127 24.71 1.20 -6.70
N SER A 128 24.55 -0.10 -6.49
CA SER A 128 24.91 -1.16 -7.44
C SER A 128 24.07 -1.25 -8.72
N THR A 129 23.02 -0.42 -8.90
CA THR A 129 22.11 -0.58 -10.06
C THR A 129 21.31 0.68 -10.37
N ASN A 130 21.61 1.29 -11.53
CA ASN A 130 20.94 2.47 -12.11
C ASN A 130 19.52 2.16 -12.68
N SER A 131 18.80 1.25 -12.03
CA SER A 131 17.48 0.72 -12.46
C SER A 131 16.43 0.78 -11.36
N ARG A 132 16.79 1.37 -10.20
CA ARG A 132 15.95 1.49 -9.01
C ARG A 132 15.24 2.84 -9.01
N SER A 133 13.90 2.81 -8.94
CA SER A 133 13.10 4.02 -8.75
C SER A 133 13.13 4.46 -7.28
N ILE A 134 13.57 5.71 -7.05
CA ILE A 134 13.55 6.38 -5.74
C ILE A 134 12.10 6.56 -5.28
N LEU A 135 11.24 7.01 -6.20
CA LEU A 135 9.81 7.24 -5.96
C LEU A 135 9.11 5.97 -5.45
N VAL A 136 9.31 4.84 -6.13
CA VAL A 136 8.75 3.56 -5.70
C VAL A 136 9.32 3.11 -4.36
N LEU A 137 10.64 3.25 -4.13
CA LEU A 137 11.25 2.85 -2.86
C LEU A 137 10.69 3.65 -1.67
N GLN A 138 10.58 4.99 -1.79
CA GLN A 138 9.95 5.83 -0.77
C GLN A 138 8.49 5.43 -0.53
N ALA A 139 7.72 5.18 -1.60
CA ALA A 139 6.32 4.77 -1.49
C ALA A 139 6.13 3.36 -0.89
N MET A 140 7.04 2.42 -1.16
CA MET A 140 7.04 1.07 -0.54
C MET A 140 7.32 1.14 0.96
N MET A 141 8.32 1.93 1.38
CA MET A 141 8.61 2.14 2.79
C MET A 141 7.44 2.84 3.49
N TYR A 142 6.82 3.85 2.86
CA TYR A 142 5.60 4.49 3.36
C TYR A 142 4.46 3.49 3.59
N ALA A 143 4.17 2.64 2.60
CA ALA A 143 3.11 1.62 2.70
C ALA A 143 3.39 0.54 3.76
N ALA A 144 4.66 0.34 4.16
CA ALA A 144 5.05 -0.60 5.20
C ALA A 144 4.95 -0.03 6.63
N LEU A 145 5.07 1.29 6.81
CA LEU A 145 5.11 1.95 8.14
C LEU A 145 3.94 1.61 9.09
N PRO A 146 2.69 1.41 8.64
CA PRO A 146 1.60 0.95 9.51
C PRO A 146 1.92 -0.35 10.26
N HIS A 147 2.71 -1.24 9.63
CA HIS A 147 2.90 -2.62 10.03
C HIS A 147 4.20 -2.88 10.80
N VAL A 148 5.15 -1.93 10.82
CA VAL A 148 6.44 -2.13 11.52
C VAL A 148 6.33 -1.90 13.03
N PRO A 149 7.13 -2.61 13.85
CA PRO A 149 7.32 -2.30 15.27
C PRO A 149 7.68 -0.83 15.55
N MET A 150 7.40 -0.39 16.77
CA MET A 150 7.84 0.94 17.22
C MET A 150 9.37 1.02 17.31
N ASP A 151 10.08 -0.08 17.55
CA ASP A 151 11.55 -0.09 17.58
C ASP A 151 12.16 0.23 16.22
N THR A 152 11.60 -0.29 15.13
CA THR A 152 11.94 0.07 13.75
C THR A 152 11.71 1.57 13.51
N THR A 153 10.61 2.10 14.03
CA THR A 153 10.23 3.52 13.93
C THR A 153 11.22 4.42 14.70
N ASN A 154 11.58 4.01 15.92
CA ASN A 154 12.58 4.66 16.77
C ASN A 154 13.99 4.58 16.16
N ALA A 155 14.35 3.47 15.51
CA ALA A 155 15.62 3.29 14.80
C ALA A 155 15.76 4.20 13.58
N MET A 156 14.64 4.66 13.00
CA MET A 156 14.60 5.75 12.02
C MET A 156 14.56 7.16 12.65
N GLY A 157 14.64 7.28 13.98
CA GLY A 157 14.65 8.56 14.71
C GLY A 157 13.28 9.21 14.90
N TYR A 158 12.18 8.53 14.59
CA TYR A 158 10.84 9.03 14.82
C TYR A 158 10.29 8.48 16.13
N GLN A 159 9.83 9.35 17.02
CA GLN A 159 9.25 8.95 18.31
C GLN A 159 7.78 8.48 18.19
N CYS A 160 7.12 8.79 17.07
CA CYS A 160 5.78 8.31 16.77
C CYS A 160 5.67 7.86 15.30
N ARG A 161 4.82 6.86 15.06
CA ARG A 161 4.57 6.31 13.72
C ARG A 161 3.92 7.34 12.79
N HIS A 162 3.09 8.24 13.32
CA HIS A 162 2.41 9.26 12.51
C HIS A 162 3.38 10.25 11.85
N ASP A 163 4.41 10.70 12.56
CA ASP A 163 5.44 11.60 12.02
C ASP A 163 6.31 10.89 10.98
N ALA A 164 6.64 9.61 11.21
CA ALA A 164 7.31 8.78 10.20
C ALA A 164 6.43 8.66 8.94
N MET A 165 5.16 8.29 9.10
CA MET A 165 4.22 8.15 7.98
C MET A 165 4.08 9.45 7.20
N ARG A 166 3.96 10.61 7.87
CA ARG A 166 3.93 11.93 7.24
C ARG A 166 5.22 12.20 6.45
N ALA A 167 6.38 12.00 7.06
CA ALA A 167 7.67 12.26 6.40
C ALA A 167 7.86 11.39 5.13
N PHE A 168 7.55 10.09 5.20
CA PHE A 168 7.69 9.19 4.04
C PHE A 168 6.61 9.43 2.97
N HIS A 169 5.38 9.80 3.36
CA HIS A 169 4.35 10.28 2.44
C HIS A 169 4.84 11.50 1.67
N ASP A 170 5.33 12.53 2.36
CA ASP A 170 5.73 13.80 1.74
C ASP A 170 6.98 13.66 0.85
N ARG A 171 7.90 12.76 1.19
CA ARG A 171 9.01 12.33 0.31
C ARG A 171 8.51 11.69 -0.98
N ALA A 172 7.67 10.67 -0.89
CA ALA A 172 7.13 9.99 -2.07
C ALA A 172 6.24 10.90 -2.93
N LYS A 173 5.38 11.70 -2.28
CA LYS A 173 4.54 12.72 -2.93
C LYS A 173 5.38 13.74 -3.69
N SER A 174 6.41 14.32 -3.06
CA SER A 174 7.24 15.35 -3.72
C SER A 174 8.00 14.80 -4.92
N LEU A 175 8.46 13.54 -4.90
CA LEU A 175 9.05 12.86 -6.06
C LEU A 175 8.06 12.69 -7.22
N TYR A 176 6.80 12.39 -6.93
CA TYR A 176 5.73 12.28 -7.94
C TYR A 176 5.35 13.65 -8.53
N GLU A 177 5.15 14.66 -7.66
CA GLU A 177 4.80 16.03 -8.06
C GLU A 177 5.93 16.73 -8.84
N ALA A 178 7.20 16.41 -8.53
CA ALA A 178 8.35 16.87 -9.30
C ALA A 178 8.54 16.13 -10.65
N HIS A 179 7.67 15.17 -10.97
CA HIS A 179 7.77 14.31 -12.14
C HIS A 179 9.13 13.61 -12.27
N TYR A 180 9.66 13.13 -11.14
CA TYR A 180 10.98 12.50 -11.08
C TYR A 180 11.10 11.30 -12.03
N GLU A 181 10.04 10.48 -12.09
CA GLU A 181 9.94 9.31 -12.95
C GLU A 181 9.19 9.64 -14.25
N LEU A 182 9.81 9.40 -15.41
CA LEU A 182 9.14 9.53 -16.72
C LEU A 182 8.30 8.30 -17.08
N ASN A 183 8.58 7.12 -16.49
CA ASN A 183 7.87 5.89 -16.80
C ASN A 183 6.48 5.91 -16.13
N PRO A 184 5.37 5.86 -16.90
CA PRO A 184 4.02 5.87 -16.32
C PRO A 184 3.75 4.68 -15.42
N ILE A 185 4.32 3.50 -15.70
CA ILE A 185 4.14 2.30 -14.87
C ILE A 185 4.72 2.55 -13.47
N THR A 186 5.90 3.17 -13.39
CA THR A 186 6.54 3.53 -12.12
C THR A 186 5.70 4.54 -11.32
N ASN A 187 5.10 5.53 -12.01
CA ASN A 187 4.21 6.48 -11.38
C ASN A 187 2.92 5.83 -10.85
N ILE A 188 2.29 4.92 -11.60
CA ILE A 188 1.09 4.18 -11.15
C ILE A 188 1.44 3.28 -9.95
N GLN A 189 2.59 2.59 -9.99
CA GLN A 189 3.10 1.82 -8.84
C GLN A 189 3.16 2.68 -7.59
N ALA A 190 3.76 3.88 -7.68
CA ALA A 190 3.87 4.81 -6.57
C ALA A 190 2.53 5.39 -6.09
N LEU A 191 1.62 5.73 -7.00
CA LEU A 191 0.28 6.21 -6.66
C LEU A 191 -0.53 5.17 -5.89
N LEU A 192 -0.48 3.90 -6.29
CA LEU A 192 -1.18 2.82 -5.58
C LEU A 192 -0.56 2.55 -4.19
N LEU A 193 0.76 2.70 -4.05
CA LEU A 193 1.45 2.60 -2.76
C LEU A 193 1.11 3.78 -1.83
N LEU A 194 1.04 5.00 -2.37
CA LEU A 194 0.55 6.19 -1.66
C LEU A 194 -0.91 6.02 -1.21
N ALA A 195 -1.77 5.44 -2.05
CA ALA A 195 -3.15 5.10 -1.68
C ALA A 195 -3.21 4.16 -0.48
N TYR A 196 -2.47 3.04 -0.54
CA TYR A 196 -2.45 2.03 0.53
C TYR A 196 -1.99 2.61 1.87
N GLY A 197 -0.95 3.45 1.90
CA GLY A 197 -0.50 4.10 3.13
C GLY A 197 -1.45 5.20 3.64
N SER A 198 -2.29 5.76 2.75
CA SER A 198 -3.24 6.85 3.06
C SER A 198 -4.61 6.37 3.53
N ARG A 199 -4.80 5.07 3.82
CA ARG A 199 -6.09 4.47 4.20
C ARG A 199 -6.80 5.14 5.39
N ASP A 200 -6.01 5.70 6.30
CA ASP A 200 -6.44 6.42 7.51
C ASP A 200 -6.04 7.91 7.49
N GLY A 201 -5.60 8.42 6.33
CA GLY A 201 -5.12 9.79 6.14
C GLY A 201 -6.17 10.77 5.64
N SER A 202 -5.98 12.07 5.89
CA SER A 202 -6.96 13.13 5.59
C SER A 202 -7.25 13.37 4.10
N LEU A 203 -6.35 12.95 3.18
CA LEU A 203 -6.58 12.97 1.74
C LEU A 203 -7.32 11.71 1.22
N GLY A 204 -7.35 10.65 2.02
CA GLY A 204 -8.00 9.37 1.71
C GLY A 204 -7.31 8.51 0.64
N GLU A 205 -7.59 7.20 0.68
CA GLU A 205 -7.15 6.20 -0.31
C GLU A 205 -7.63 6.56 -1.73
N SER A 206 -8.88 7.06 -1.86
CA SER A 206 -9.50 7.40 -3.16
C SER A 206 -8.79 8.49 -3.96
N HIS A 207 -8.16 9.49 -3.33
CA HIS A 207 -7.48 10.56 -4.08
C HIS A 207 -6.35 10.00 -4.96
N TRP A 208 -5.52 9.15 -4.36
CA TRP A 208 -4.37 8.54 -5.04
C TRP A 208 -4.80 7.47 -6.05
N ILE A 209 -5.86 6.71 -5.75
CA ILE A 209 -6.44 5.74 -6.71
C ILE A 209 -7.04 6.45 -7.92
N ALA A 210 -7.80 7.53 -7.76
CA ALA A 210 -8.37 8.27 -8.89
C ALA A 210 -7.28 8.77 -9.86
N ASN A 211 -6.14 9.23 -9.31
CA ASN A 211 -4.95 9.58 -10.10
C ASN A 211 -4.34 8.34 -10.80
N ALA A 212 -4.22 7.21 -10.12
CA ALA A 212 -3.72 5.96 -10.70
C ALA A 212 -4.60 5.45 -11.85
N VAL A 213 -5.92 5.48 -11.68
CA VAL A 213 -6.93 5.12 -12.68
C VAL A 213 -6.84 6.06 -13.89
N ALA A 214 -6.82 7.38 -13.67
CA ALA A 214 -6.67 8.36 -14.74
C ALA A 214 -5.37 8.15 -15.55
N LEU A 215 -4.26 7.83 -14.88
CA LEU A 215 -2.99 7.53 -15.53
C LEU A 215 -3.05 6.20 -16.30
N CYS A 216 -3.73 5.16 -15.79
CA CYS A 216 -3.99 3.91 -16.52
C CYS A 216 -4.78 4.15 -17.82
N TYR A 217 -5.82 4.98 -17.79
CA TYR A 217 -6.58 5.34 -18.99
C TYR A 217 -5.74 6.15 -19.98
N LYS A 218 -5.02 7.18 -19.51
CA LYS A 218 -4.11 8.01 -20.32
C LYS A 218 -3.05 7.17 -21.06
N THR A 219 -2.57 6.11 -20.42
CA THR A 219 -1.51 5.23 -20.94
C THR A 219 -2.05 3.95 -21.59
N ARG A 220 -3.38 3.83 -21.73
CA ARG A 220 -4.09 2.73 -22.39
C ARG A 220 -3.79 1.34 -21.79
N LEU A 221 -3.61 1.30 -20.47
CA LEU A 221 -3.45 0.07 -19.68
C LEU A 221 -4.72 -0.80 -19.64
N HIS A 222 -5.85 -0.31 -20.16
CA HIS A 222 -7.10 -1.06 -20.33
C HIS A 222 -7.19 -1.77 -21.70
N GLU A 223 -6.28 -1.51 -22.65
CA GLU A 223 -6.35 -1.98 -24.04
C GLU A 223 -5.24 -3.01 -24.38
N TYR A 224 -5.40 -4.26 -23.96
CA TYR A 224 -4.42 -5.34 -24.11
C TYR A 224 -3.91 -5.58 -25.55
N PRO A 225 -4.75 -5.69 -26.61
CA PRO A 225 -4.27 -5.96 -27.97
C PRO A 225 -3.46 -4.81 -28.58
N LYS A 226 -3.67 -3.57 -28.10
CA LYS A 226 -2.89 -2.40 -28.49
C LYS A 226 -1.60 -2.32 -27.67
N MET A 227 -1.68 -2.56 -26.36
CA MET A 227 -0.52 -2.63 -25.49
C MET A 227 0.46 -3.73 -25.91
N GLN A 228 -0.01 -4.93 -26.23
CA GLN A 228 0.86 -6.07 -26.55
C GLN A 228 1.75 -5.78 -27.77
N LYS A 229 1.28 -4.95 -28.70
CA LYS A 229 2.05 -4.44 -29.85
C LYS A 229 3.12 -3.42 -29.43
N LEU A 230 2.80 -2.55 -28.46
CA LEU A 230 3.71 -1.53 -27.91
C LEU A 230 4.81 -2.15 -27.02
N ILE A 231 4.46 -3.14 -26.18
CA ILE A 231 5.38 -3.84 -25.26
C ILE A 231 5.85 -5.18 -25.87
N SER A 232 5.98 -5.24 -27.20
CA SER A 232 6.29 -6.48 -27.95
C SER A 232 7.69 -7.05 -27.68
N PHE A 233 8.57 -6.31 -27.01
CA PHE A 233 9.99 -6.65 -26.84
C PHE A 233 10.38 -7.26 -25.49
N SER A 234 9.49 -7.32 -24.48
CA SER A 234 9.84 -7.95 -23.19
C SER A 234 8.64 -8.51 -22.42
N GLY A 235 8.64 -9.83 -22.20
CA GLY A 235 7.65 -10.49 -21.35
C GLY A 235 7.64 -10.00 -19.91
N SER A 236 8.78 -9.55 -19.36
CA SER A 236 8.84 -8.97 -18.00
C SER A 236 8.06 -7.65 -17.92
N ALA A 237 8.14 -6.81 -18.95
CA ALA A 237 7.40 -5.56 -19.02
C ALA A 237 5.89 -5.81 -19.15
N GLN A 238 5.46 -6.79 -19.97
CA GLN A 238 4.05 -7.19 -20.09
C GLN A 238 3.48 -7.72 -18.76
N ARG A 239 4.23 -8.55 -18.03
CA ARG A 239 3.83 -9.04 -16.70
C ARG A 239 3.72 -7.91 -15.68
N SER A 240 4.72 -7.03 -15.62
CA SER A 240 4.69 -5.87 -14.72
C SER A 240 3.51 -4.94 -15.01
N TRP A 241 3.18 -4.77 -16.29
CA TRP A 241 1.99 -4.02 -16.73
C TRP A 241 0.69 -4.70 -16.29
N ARG A 242 0.54 -6.03 -16.47
CA ARG A 242 -0.66 -6.76 -16.04
C ARG A 242 -0.87 -6.64 -14.54
N ARG A 243 0.18 -6.86 -13.73
CA ARG A 243 0.09 -6.73 -12.26
C ARG A 243 -0.34 -5.33 -11.84
N VAL A 244 0.21 -4.28 -12.48
CA VAL A 244 -0.14 -2.88 -12.17
C VAL A 244 -1.58 -2.54 -12.56
N TRP A 245 -2.06 -2.96 -13.73
CA TRP A 245 -3.47 -2.80 -14.12
C TRP A 245 -4.42 -3.45 -13.10
N TRP A 246 -4.20 -4.75 -12.82
CA TRP A 246 -5.05 -5.49 -11.90
C TRP A 246 -4.99 -4.97 -10.46
N SER A 247 -3.83 -4.50 -10.01
CA SER A 247 -3.70 -3.84 -8.70
C SER A 247 -4.47 -2.53 -8.64
N CYS A 248 -4.51 -1.77 -9.74
CA CYS A 248 -5.31 -0.55 -9.86
C CYS A 248 -6.81 -0.86 -9.81
N TYR A 249 -7.26 -1.84 -10.61
CA TYR A 249 -8.65 -2.30 -10.62
C TYR A 249 -9.12 -2.81 -9.25
N VAL A 250 -8.35 -3.70 -8.62
CA VAL A 250 -8.66 -4.25 -7.28
C VAL A 250 -8.76 -3.14 -6.23
N SER A 251 -7.79 -2.21 -6.21
CA SER A 251 -7.77 -1.10 -5.24
C SER A 251 -9.00 -0.20 -5.41
N GLU A 252 -9.36 0.13 -6.65
CA GLU A 252 -10.53 0.95 -6.96
C GLU A 252 -11.85 0.25 -6.61
N VAL A 253 -12.02 -1.05 -6.92
CA VAL A 253 -13.22 -1.81 -6.52
C VAL A 253 -13.37 -1.87 -5.01
N PHE A 254 -12.28 -2.10 -4.26
CA PHE A 254 -12.32 -2.09 -2.79
C PHE A 254 -12.70 -0.72 -2.23
N THR A 255 -12.02 0.34 -2.67
CA THR A 255 -12.22 1.69 -2.11
C THR A 255 -13.59 2.23 -2.47
N ALA A 256 -14.05 2.01 -3.71
CA ALA A 256 -15.41 2.33 -4.13
C ALA A 256 -16.47 1.54 -3.33
N SER A 257 -16.16 0.33 -2.87
CA SER A 257 -17.07 -0.47 -2.03
C SER A 257 -17.10 0.04 -0.59
N LYS A 258 -15.93 0.31 0.03
CA LYS A 258 -15.79 0.95 1.35
C LYS A 258 -16.52 2.29 1.43
N GLU A 259 -16.47 3.09 0.37
CA GLU A 259 -17.13 4.41 0.29
C GLU A 259 -18.57 4.35 -0.24
N ASN A 260 -19.11 3.15 -0.50
CA ASN A 260 -20.45 2.94 -1.08
C ASN A 260 -20.74 3.76 -2.37
N ARG A 261 -19.71 4.01 -3.19
CA ARG A 261 -19.79 4.72 -4.48
C ARG A 261 -19.61 3.77 -5.66
N SER A 262 -20.08 4.13 -6.84
CA SER A 262 -19.74 3.36 -8.05
C SER A 262 -18.24 3.44 -8.34
N PRO A 263 -17.58 2.35 -8.78
CA PRO A 263 -16.22 2.39 -9.29
C PRO A 263 -16.11 3.31 -10.53
N CYS A 264 -14.99 4.00 -10.67
CA CYS A 264 -14.65 4.84 -11.82
C CYS A 264 -14.21 4.02 -13.05
N ILE A 265 -13.84 2.75 -12.87
CA ILE A 265 -13.55 1.83 -13.98
C ILE A 265 -14.86 1.18 -14.42
N THR A 266 -15.33 1.54 -15.62
CA THR A 266 -16.55 0.98 -16.20
C THR A 266 -16.32 -0.47 -16.64
N GLU A 267 -17.23 -1.37 -16.24
CA GLU A 267 -17.22 -2.75 -16.71
C GLU A 267 -17.40 -2.85 -18.23
N GLY A 268 -16.67 -3.77 -18.86
CA GLY A 268 -16.66 -3.94 -20.32
C GLY A 268 -15.89 -2.86 -21.11
N ALA A 269 -15.37 -1.81 -20.46
CA ALA A 269 -14.52 -0.79 -21.09
C ALA A 269 -13.01 -1.15 -21.11
N TRP A 270 -12.68 -2.41 -20.81
CA TRP A 270 -11.33 -2.96 -20.72
C TRP A 270 -11.30 -4.39 -21.25
N ASP A 271 -10.18 -4.81 -21.84
CA ASP A 271 -10.00 -6.15 -22.45
C ASP A 271 -8.75 -6.90 -21.93
N VAL A 272 -8.28 -6.51 -20.75
CA VAL A 272 -7.10 -7.08 -20.10
C VAL A 272 -7.36 -8.51 -19.59
N PRO A 273 -6.60 -9.53 -20.04
CA PRO A 273 -6.75 -10.89 -19.53
C PRO A 273 -6.48 -10.99 -18.03
N MET A 274 -7.24 -11.86 -17.35
CA MET A 274 -6.96 -12.25 -15.96
C MET A 274 -5.53 -12.75 -15.82
N LEU A 275 -4.88 -12.38 -14.71
CA LEU A 275 -3.52 -12.80 -14.38
C LEU A 275 -3.41 -14.33 -14.26
N SER A 276 -2.22 -14.85 -14.56
CA SER A 276 -1.81 -16.21 -14.18
C SER A 276 -0.70 -16.16 -13.13
N VAL A 277 -0.32 -17.30 -12.55
CA VAL A 277 0.82 -17.35 -11.61
C VAL A 277 2.14 -17.02 -12.34
N ASP A 278 2.22 -17.20 -13.67
CA ASP A 278 3.38 -16.81 -14.49
C ASP A 278 3.62 -15.29 -14.53
N ASP A 279 2.59 -14.47 -14.31
CA ASP A 279 2.75 -13.02 -14.13
C ASP A 279 3.62 -12.65 -12.94
N PHE A 280 3.78 -13.59 -12.04
CA PHE A 280 4.51 -13.51 -10.80
C PHE A 280 5.81 -14.32 -10.95
N GLU A 281 5.72 -15.64 -11.11
CA GLU A 281 6.82 -16.62 -10.95
C GLU A 281 8.07 -16.42 -11.84
N ALA A 282 7.93 -15.82 -13.03
CA ALA A 282 9.01 -15.71 -14.01
C ALA A 282 10.20 -14.80 -13.60
N ASP A 283 10.21 -14.32 -12.36
CA ASP A 283 11.29 -13.53 -11.74
C ASP A 283 12.22 -14.38 -10.82
N GLY A 284 11.94 -15.68 -10.61
CA GLY A 284 12.95 -16.72 -10.31
C GLY A 284 13.47 -16.91 -8.87
N GLN A 285 12.96 -16.21 -7.85
CA GLN A 285 13.42 -16.33 -6.45
C GLN A 285 12.25 -16.33 -5.44
N TRP A 286 11.17 -17.02 -5.78
CA TRP A 286 9.86 -16.88 -5.09
C TRP A 286 9.77 -17.63 -3.75
N ASP A 287 10.40 -18.81 -3.67
CA ASP A 287 10.23 -19.75 -2.56
C ASP A 287 11.58 -20.14 -1.90
N THR A 288 12.67 -19.44 -2.24
CA THR A 288 14.02 -19.72 -1.72
C THR A 288 14.44 -18.70 -0.66
N GLY A 289 14.54 -19.15 0.60
CA GLY A 289 15.06 -18.36 1.73
C GLY A 289 14.00 -17.98 2.76
N GLU A 290 14.35 -17.03 3.63
CA GLU A 290 13.55 -16.55 4.78
C GLU A 290 12.17 -15.95 4.39
N TYR A 291 11.94 -15.70 3.11
CA TYR A 291 10.81 -14.94 2.58
C TYR A 291 9.87 -15.76 1.66
N GLY A 292 9.98 -17.10 1.69
CA GLY A 292 9.40 -18.03 0.70
C GLY A 292 7.88 -18.27 0.75
N HIS A 293 7.09 -17.20 0.70
CA HIS A 293 5.62 -17.26 0.58
C HIS A 293 5.13 -16.64 -0.76
N GLY A 294 6.04 -16.34 -1.69
CA GLY A 294 5.74 -15.53 -2.87
C GLY A 294 4.58 -16.07 -3.70
N ARG A 295 4.58 -17.39 -3.97
CA ARG A 295 3.52 -18.04 -4.73
C ARG A 295 2.15 -17.93 -4.05
N GLN A 296 2.10 -18.10 -2.72
CA GLN A 296 0.86 -18.02 -1.95
C GLN A 296 0.30 -16.59 -1.96
N LEU A 297 1.15 -15.57 -1.81
CA LEU A 297 0.76 -14.16 -1.89
C LEU A 297 0.22 -13.80 -3.29
N ALA A 298 0.82 -14.34 -4.36
CA ALA A 298 0.29 -14.21 -5.72
C ALA A 298 -1.05 -14.93 -5.89
N GLU A 299 -1.19 -16.17 -5.42
CA GLU A 299 -2.44 -16.93 -5.48
C GLU A 299 -3.60 -16.24 -4.73
N ILE A 300 -3.33 -15.64 -3.56
CA ILE A 300 -4.29 -14.79 -2.81
C ILE A 300 -4.72 -13.58 -3.65
N PHE A 301 -3.78 -12.90 -4.31
CA PHE A 301 -4.11 -11.76 -5.18
C PHE A 301 -4.92 -12.19 -6.42
N LEU A 302 -4.65 -13.36 -7.00
CA LEU A 302 -5.42 -13.91 -8.12
C LEU A 302 -6.89 -14.18 -7.73
N ASP A 303 -7.13 -14.78 -6.57
CA ASP A 303 -8.49 -14.99 -6.05
C ASP A 303 -9.17 -13.64 -5.75
N THR A 304 -8.43 -12.68 -5.18
CA THR A 304 -8.90 -11.32 -4.92
C THR A 304 -9.32 -10.60 -6.21
N ALA A 305 -8.51 -10.66 -7.26
CA ALA A 305 -8.81 -10.05 -8.56
C ALA A 305 -10.06 -10.65 -9.22
N ARG A 306 -10.21 -11.98 -9.16
CA ARG A 306 -11.43 -12.68 -9.62
C ARG A 306 -12.66 -12.20 -8.85
N LEU A 307 -12.57 -12.15 -7.53
CA LEU A 307 -13.66 -11.69 -6.67
C LEU A 307 -14.06 -10.24 -6.98
N CYS A 308 -13.09 -9.33 -7.16
CA CYS A 308 -13.37 -7.96 -7.60
C CYS A 308 -14.09 -7.89 -8.95
N THR A 309 -13.77 -8.74 -9.94
CA THR A 309 -14.52 -8.76 -11.22
C THR A 309 -15.96 -9.20 -11.07
N ARG A 310 -16.25 -10.15 -10.16
CA ARG A 310 -17.62 -10.54 -9.84
C ARG A 310 -18.37 -9.34 -9.26
N ILE A 311 -17.83 -8.71 -8.21
CA ILE A 311 -18.42 -7.54 -7.53
C ILE A 311 -18.65 -6.39 -8.51
N GLY A 312 -17.67 -6.05 -9.34
CA GLY A 312 -17.79 -5.02 -10.37
C GLY A 312 -18.97 -5.27 -11.31
N SER A 313 -19.11 -6.50 -11.80
CA SER A 313 -20.24 -6.90 -12.64
C SER A 313 -21.61 -6.78 -11.94
N LEU A 314 -21.68 -7.02 -10.61
CA LEU A 314 -22.93 -6.87 -9.85
C LEU A 314 -23.34 -5.40 -9.67
N ARG A 315 -22.37 -4.49 -9.63
CA ARG A 315 -22.58 -3.04 -9.45
C ARG A 315 -22.81 -2.29 -10.77
N CYS A 316 -22.71 -2.97 -11.91
CA CYS A 316 -22.99 -2.39 -13.22
C CYS A 316 -24.49 -2.03 -13.36
N PRO A 317 -24.86 -0.76 -13.62
CA PRO A 317 -26.26 -0.34 -13.75
C PRO A 317 -27.04 -1.07 -14.86
N GLU A 318 -26.35 -1.47 -15.93
CA GLU A 318 -26.94 -2.22 -17.05
C GLU A 318 -27.31 -3.66 -16.65
N CYS A 319 -26.55 -4.25 -15.73
CA CYS A 319 -26.76 -5.61 -15.23
C CYS A 319 -27.91 -5.72 -14.22
N GLN A 320 -28.27 -4.62 -13.53
CA GLN A 320 -29.38 -4.59 -12.56
C GLN A 320 -30.77 -4.80 -13.17
N CYS A 321 -30.91 -4.78 -14.51
CA CYS A 321 -32.21 -4.66 -15.17
C CYS A 321 -32.94 -5.97 -15.59
N ARG A 322 -32.40 -7.19 -15.45
CA ARG A 322 -33.09 -8.41 -15.97
C ARG A 322 -32.98 -9.67 -15.10
N LYS A 323 -34.10 -10.38 -14.94
CA LYS A 323 -34.26 -11.66 -14.19
C LYS A 323 -33.28 -12.78 -14.59
N LYS A 324 -32.72 -12.79 -15.81
CA LYS A 324 -31.64 -13.73 -16.19
C LYS A 324 -30.34 -13.51 -15.42
N ALA A 325 -30.12 -12.29 -14.92
CA ALA A 325 -29.01 -12.00 -14.03
C ALA A 325 -29.17 -12.69 -12.68
N GLN A 326 -30.37 -13.12 -12.25
CA GLN A 326 -30.60 -13.58 -10.88
C GLN A 326 -30.00 -14.97 -10.59
N GLU A 327 -30.07 -15.90 -11.54
CA GLU A 327 -29.37 -17.20 -11.46
C GLU A 327 -27.86 -17.06 -11.68
N ALA A 328 -27.45 -16.17 -12.60
CA ALA A 328 -26.05 -15.83 -12.83
C ALA A 328 -25.43 -15.13 -11.61
N LEU A 329 -26.20 -14.27 -10.92
CA LEU A 329 -25.91 -13.68 -9.62
C LEU A 329 -25.73 -14.80 -8.61
N ILE A 330 -26.72 -15.67 -8.38
CA ILE A 330 -26.61 -16.76 -7.40
C ILE A 330 -25.35 -17.61 -7.66
N HIS A 331 -25.06 -17.96 -8.91
CA HIS A 331 -23.83 -18.66 -9.28
C HIS A 331 -22.55 -17.82 -9.06
N GLN A 332 -22.59 -16.51 -9.34
CA GLN A 332 -21.48 -15.60 -9.05
C GLN A 332 -21.28 -15.39 -7.55
N TRP A 333 -22.35 -15.40 -6.74
CA TRP A 333 -22.35 -15.31 -5.28
C TRP A 333 -21.81 -16.61 -4.67
N THR A 334 -22.30 -17.79 -5.06
CA THR A 334 -21.74 -19.06 -4.55
C THR A 334 -20.30 -19.26 -4.97
N CYS A 335 -19.93 -18.92 -6.21
CA CYS A 335 -18.52 -18.95 -6.60
C CYS A 335 -17.68 -17.83 -5.95
N ALA A 336 -18.29 -16.73 -5.51
CA ALA A 336 -17.64 -15.71 -4.69
C ALA A 336 -17.46 -16.19 -3.25
N GLU A 337 -18.40 -16.96 -2.70
CA GLU A 337 -18.27 -17.68 -1.43
C GLU A 337 -17.17 -18.75 -1.51
N ASP A 338 -17.04 -19.48 -2.63
CA ASP A 338 -15.93 -20.41 -2.86
C ASP A 338 -14.57 -19.69 -3.01
N ASP A 339 -14.52 -18.58 -3.76
CA ASP A 339 -13.33 -17.74 -3.87
C ASP A 339 -12.96 -17.14 -2.50
N LEU A 340 -13.95 -16.66 -1.73
CA LEU A 340 -13.78 -16.11 -0.38
C LEU A 340 -13.35 -17.19 0.62
N THR A 341 -13.89 -18.40 0.53
CA THR A 341 -13.52 -19.55 1.38
C THR A 341 -12.08 -19.99 1.08
N ARG A 342 -11.69 -20.05 -0.20
CA ARG A 342 -10.29 -20.27 -0.60
C ARG A 342 -9.37 -19.16 -0.13
N TYR A 343 -9.78 -17.91 -0.27
CA TYR A 343 -9.06 -16.73 0.19
C TYR A 343 -8.84 -16.74 1.72
N ILE A 344 -9.90 -16.97 2.52
CA ILE A 344 -9.82 -17.10 3.98
C ILE A 344 -8.92 -18.27 4.38
N HIS A 345 -9.07 -19.44 3.75
CA HIS A 345 -8.22 -20.60 4.03
C HIS A 345 -6.74 -20.31 3.71
N ARG A 346 -6.46 -19.64 2.58
CA ARG A 346 -5.10 -19.24 2.18
C ARG A 346 -4.49 -18.18 3.10
N LEU A 347 -5.26 -17.18 3.54
CA LEU A 347 -4.82 -16.19 4.53
C LEU A 347 -4.43 -16.84 5.86
N ASN A 348 -5.28 -17.73 6.37
CA ASN A 348 -5.03 -18.45 7.62
C ASN A 348 -3.74 -19.28 7.58
N ASN A 349 -3.38 -19.84 6.41
CA ASN A 349 -2.16 -20.62 6.21
C ASN A 349 -0.86 -19.78 6.16
N VAL A 350 -0.94 -18.44 6.08
CA VAL A 350 0.23 -17.53 5.96
C VAL A 350 0.47 -16.74 7.26
N HIS A 351 -0.31 -16.97 8.32
CA HIS A 351 -0.26 -16.16 9.56
C HIS A 351 -0.30 -14.64 9.29
N LEU A 352 -1.19 -14.25 8.36
CA LEU A 352 -1.59 -12.87 8.16
C LEU A 352 -2.67 -12.53 9.20
N ASP A 353 -2.54 -11.37 9.83
CA ASP A 353 -3.39 -11.03 10.96
C ASP A 353 -4.85 -10.83 10.50
N TRP A 354 -5.75 -11.53 11.17
CA TRP A 354 -7.15 -11.69 10.76
C TRP A 354 -7.92 -10.37 10.83
N GLU A 355 -7.53 -9.47 11.74
CA GLU A 355 -8.07 -8.10 11.82
C GLU A 355 -7.76 -7.28 10.56
N VAL A 356 -6.60 -7.49 9.91
CA VAL A 356 -6.24 -6.79 8.66
C VAL A 356 -7.08 -7.28 7.48
N ALA A 357 -7.51 -8.56 7.53
CA ALA A 357 -8.35 -9.18 6.51
C ALA A 357 -9.86 -8.88 6.68
N LEU A 358 -10.35 -8.73 7.92
CA LEU A 358 -11.74 -8.36 8.19
C LEU A 358 -12.02 -6.87 8.04
N ASN A 359 -11.06 -5.98 8.32
CA ASN A 359 -11.19 -4.52 8.09
C ASN A 359 -11.15 -4.12 6.59
N LEU A 360 -11.66 -4.99 5.71
CA LEU A 360 -11.68 -4.88 4.25
C LEU A 360 -13.05 -5.25 3.62
N TRP A 361 -14.04 -5.61 4.44
CA TRP A 361 -15.41 -5.95 4.01
C TRP A 361 -16.44 -5.18 4.83
#